data_AF-A0A2V8Q1S0-F1
#
_entry.id   AF-A0A2V8Q1S0-F1
#
_cell.length_a   1.000
_cell.length_b   1.000
_cell.length_c   1.000
_cell.angle_alpha   90.00
_cell.angle_beta   90.00
_cell.angle_gamma   90.00
#
_symmetry.space_group_name_H-M   'P 1'
#
loop_
_entity.id
_entity.type
_entity.pdbx_description
1 polymer ?
#
loop_
_entity_poly.entity_id
_entity_poly.type
_entity_poly.pdbx_seq_one_letter_code
_entity_poly.pdbx_strand_id
1 'polypeptide(L)'
;SEDTWSWEIRPIIDKDLGRWYLSFNPALERALTGPGKKKGFEFAPNFKVSYAVTRKVDAGLEYYGALGPISGFDPRREQQHQIFPAIDLNVSPEWEFNFGIGIGLTGSTDHLILKMIIGRRFEFGKKKAPMSAPK
;
A
#
# COMPACT_ATOMS: atom_id res chain seq x y z
N SER A 1 8.58 -16.74 1.72
CA SER A 1 9.32 -16.85 0.45
C SER A 1 10.64 -17.56 0.71
N GLU A 2 11.07 -18.42 -0.21
CA GLU A 2 12.39 -19.10 -0.17
C GLU A 2 13.48 -18.27 -0.89
N ASP A 3 13.10 -17.18 -1.57
CA ASP A 3 14.04 -16.27 -2.20
C ASP A 3 14.78 -15.45 -1.14
N THR A 4 16.10 -15.35 -1.27
CA THR A 4 16.97 -14.71 -0.26
C THR A 4 17.27 -13.26 -0.57
N TRP A 5 17.18 -12.85 -1.85
CA TRP A 5 17.35 -11.48 -2.28
C TRP A 5 16.35 -11.16 -3.38
N SER A 6 15.64 -10.05 -3.24
CA SER A 6 14.71 -9.53 -4.23
C SER A 6 15.00 -8.06 -4.53
N TRP A 7 14.53 -7.62 -5.69
CA TRP A 7 14.50 -6.23 -6.10
C TRP A 7 13.07 -5.86 -6.45
N GLU A 8 12.65 -4.67 -6.04
CA GLU A 8 11.32 -4.14 -6.32
C GLU A 8 11.43 -2.69 -6.80
N ILE A 9 10.65 -2.36 -7.82
CA ILE A 9 10.31 -0.98 -8.16
C ILE A 9 8.80 -0.78 -8.05
N ARG A 10 8.39 0.21 -7.26
CA ARG A 10 6.98 0.52 -7.01
C ARG A 10 6.72 2.00 -7.27
N PRO A 11 6.40 2.37 -8.52
CA PRO A 11 5.89 3.70 -8.81
C PRO A 11 4.61 3.94 -8.01
N ILE A 12 4.40 5.17 -7.58
CA ILE A 12 3.18 5.60 -6.89
C ILE A 12 2.53 6.68 -7.74
N ILE A 13 1.33 6.39 -8.23
CA ILE A 13 0.51 7.32 -9.01
C ILE A 13 -0.75 7.57 -8.21
N ASP A 14 -0.88 8.75 -7.63
CA ASP A 14 -2.04 9.09 -6.80
C ASP A 14 -2.66 10.45 -7.14
N LYS A 15 -3.89 10.64 -6.66
CA LYS A 15 -4.64 11.86 -6.87
C LYS A 15 -5.75 12.05 -5.85
N ASP A 16 -5.80 13.25 -5.29
CA ASP A 16 -6.95 13.76 -4.55
C ASP A 16 -7.99 14.36 -5.51
N LEU A 17 -9.24 13.89 -5.40
CA LEU A 17 -10.42 14.36 -6.12
C LEU A 17 -11.48 14.80 -5.11
N GLY A 18 -11.26 15.95 -4.50
CA GLY A 18 -12.13 16.50 -3.47
C GLY A 18 -12.04 15.67 -2.18
N ARG A 19 -13.08 14.88 -1.89
CA ARG A 19 -13.08 13.95 -0.73
C ARG A 19 -12.62 12.54 -1.08
N TRP A 20 -12.35 12.26 -2.35
CA TRP A 20 -11.86 10.96 -2.79
C TRP A 20 -10.34 11.01 -2.93
N TYR A 21 -9.67 9.96 -2.50
CA TYR A 21 -8.26 9.70 -2.79
C TYR A 21 -8.16 8.42 -3.61
N LEU A 22 -7.38 8.47 -4.68
CA LEU A 22 -7.13 7.35 -5.57
C LEU A 22 -5.63 7.14 -5.67
N SER A 23 -5.17 5.90 -5.56
CA SER A 23 -3.76 5.53 -5.73
C SER A 23 -3.65 4.24 -6.52
N PHE A 24 -2.69 4.21 -7.44
CA PHE A 24 -2.29 3.05 -8.20
C PHE A 24 -0.78 2.88 -8.15
N ASN A 25 -0.34 1.70 -7.72
CA ASN A 25 1.05 1.33 -7.58
C ASN A 25 1.35 0.11 -8.46
N PRO A 26 1.77 0.29 -9.73
CA PRO A 26 2.13 -0.80 -10.63
C PRO A 26 3.50 -1.40 -10.25
N ALA A 27 3.58 -2.15 -9.16
CA ALA A 27 4.86 -2.68 -8.69
C ALA A 27 5.39 -3.79 -9.62
N LEU A 28 6.70 -3.79 -9.84
CA LEU A 28 7.45 -4.86 -10.48
C LEU A 28 8.47 -5.41 -9.49
N GLU A 29 8.45 -6.71 -9.32
CA GLU A 29 9.29 -7.44 -8.37
C GLU A 29 10.14 -8.47 -9.12
N ARG A 30 11.34 -8.75 -8.62
CA ARG A 30 12.21 -9.78 -9.19
C ARG A 30 13.07 -10.41 -8.11
N ALA A 31 13.04 -11.74 -8.03
CA ALA A 31 14.02 -12.49 -7.25
C ALA A 31 15.40 -12.44 -7.91
N LEU A 32 16.41 -12.04 -7.14
CA LEU A 32 17.83 -12.04 -7.55
C LEU A 32 18.49 -13.38 -7.23
N THR A 33 18.09 -14.00 -6.11
CA THR A 33 18.60 -15.28 -5.62
C THR A 33 17.47 -16.13 -5.06
N GLY A 34 17.37 -17.38 -5.52
CA GLY A 34 16.36 -18.35 -5.09
C GLY A 34 15.60 -18.99 -6.25
N PRO A 35 14.60 -19.86 -5.96
CA PRO A 35 13.79 -20.54 -6.96
C PRO A 35 13.09 -19.57 -7.94
N GLY A 36 12.72 -18.38 -7.47
CA GLY A 36 12.04 -17.34 -8.25
C GLY A 36 12.91 -16.67 -9.31
N LYS A 37 14.25 -16.83 -9.27
CA LYS A 37 15.19 -16.15 -10.19
C LYS A 37 14.88 -16.39 -11.68
N LYS A 38 14.35 -17.57 -12.01
CA LYS A 38 14.01 -17.97 -13.39
C LYS A 38 12.69 -17.35 -13.89
N LYS A 39 11.82 -16.89 -12.99
CA LYS A 39 10.52 -16.28 -13.33
C LYS A 39 10.67 -14.89 -13.96
N GLY A 40 11.79 -14.20 -13.72
CA GLY A 40 12.03 -12.87 -14.26
C GLY A 40 11.32 -11.78 -13.43
N PHE A 41 10.80 -10.76 -14.09
CA PHE A 41 10.01 -9.72 -13.43
C PHE A 41 8.56 -10.18 -13.26
N GLU A 42 8.04 -10.04 -12.06
CA GLU A 42 6.66 -10.34 -11.70
C GLU A 42 5.89 -9.03 -11.47
N PHE A 43 4.60 -9.03 -11.81
CA PHE A 43 3.75 -7.84 -11.71
C PHE A 43 2.82 -7.94 -10.50
N ALA A 44 2.94 -6.96 -9.59
CA ALA A 44 2.21 -6.90 -8.34
C ALA A 44 1.47 -5.55 -8.17
N PRO A 45 0.40 -5.30 -8.96
CA PRO A 45 -0.32 -4.04 -8.92
C PRO A 45 -1.09 -3.87 -7.62
N ASN A 46 -1.02 -2.67 -7.04
CA ASN A 46 -1.83 -2.30 -5.88
C ASN A 46 -2.69 -1.08 -6.20
N PHE A 47 -3.92 -1.07 -5.69
CA PHE A 47 -4.84 0.05 -5.82
C PHE A 47 -5.37 0.45 -4.45
N LYS A 48 -5.58 1.74 -4.23
CA LYS A 48 -6.31 2.25 -3.07
C LYS A 48 -7.32 3.28 -3.53
N VAL A 49 -8.53 3.15 -3.01
CA VAL A 49 -9.59 4.15 -3.12
C VAL A 49 -10.09 4.43 -1.72
N SER A 50 -10.02 5.68 -1.28
CA SER A 50 -10.58 6.08 0.01
C SER A 50 -11.43 7.33 -0.14
N TYR A 51 -12.35 7.49 0.81
CA TYR A 51 -13.23 8.63 0.93
C TYR A 51 -13.07 9.25 2.32
N ALA A 52 -12.81 10.55 2.36
CA ALA A 52 -12.71 11.33 3.57
C ALA A 52 -14.07 11.50 4.23
N VAL A 53 -14.48 10.55 5.09
CA VAL A 53 -15.76 10.56 5.82
C VAL A 53 -15.83 11.75 6.76
N THR A 54 -14.73 12.07 7.43
CA THR A 54 -14.56 13.28 8.25
C THR A 54 -13.18 13.88 8.00
N ARG A 55 -12.85 15.01 8.66
CA ARG A 55 -11.50 15.59 8.58
C ARG A 55 -10.39 14.70 9.17
N LYS A 56 -10.75 13.63 9.89
CA LYS A 56 -9.80 12.75 10.59
C LYS A 56 -9.96 11.28 10.21
N VAL A 57 -10.98 10.94 9.43
CA VAL A 57 -11.34 9.55 9.16
C VAL A 57 -11.57 9.40 7.67
N ASP A 58 -10.75 8.57 7.06
CA ASP A 58 -10.91 8.12 5.69
C ASP A 58 -11.29 6.64 5.71
N ALA A 59 -12.29 6.27 4.91
CA ALA A 59 -12.71 4.89 4.75
C ALA A 59 -12.49 4.49 3.30
N GLY A 60 -11.94 3.31 3.05
CA GLY A 60 -11.53 2.92 1.72
C GLY A 60 -11.42 1.43 1.49
N LEU A 61 -11.06 1.10 0.26
CA LEU A 61 -10.71 -0.23 -0.20
C LEU A 61 -9.29 -0.18 -0.76
N GLU A 62 -8.46 -1.11 -0.30
CA GLU A 62 -7.16 -1.39 -0.90
C GLU A 62 -7.26 -2.74 -1.64
N TYR A 63 -6.63 -2.84 -2.79
CA TYR A 63 -6.50 -4.08 -3.54
C TYR A 63 -5.01 -4.37 -3.73
N TYR A 64 -4.63 -5.61 -3.50
CA TYR A 64 -3.28 -6.13 -3.71
C TYR A 64 -3.36 -7.32 -4.66
N GLY A 65 -2.62 -7.25 -5.76
CA GLY A 65 -2.53 -8.33 -6.74
C GLY A 65 -1.11 -8.87 -6.84
N ALA A 66 -0.98 -10.17 -7.11
CA ALA A 66 0.25 -10.78 -7.60
C ALA A 66 -0.11 -11.64 -8.82
N LEU A 67 0.20 -11.14 -10.01
CA LEU A 67 -0.19 -11.75 -11.29
C LEU A 67 0.86 -12.73 -11.83
N GLY A 68 2.05 -12.76 -11.22
CA GLY A 68 3.17 -13.58 -11.68
C GLY A 68 3.98 -12.89 -12.80
N PRO A 69 4.73 -13.67 -13.60
CA PRO A 69 5.70 -13.16 -14.57
C PRO A 69 5.09 -12.27 -15.66
N ILE A 70 5.74 -11.16 -16.00
CA ILE A 70 5.29 -10.27 -17.10
C ILE A 70 5.39 -10.93 -18.48
N SER A 71 6.22 -11.97 -18.63
CA SER A 71 6.34 -12.74 -19.88
C SER A 71 5.12 -13.62 -20.14
N GLY A 72 4.31 -13.87 -19.12
CA GLY A 72 3.09 -14.67 -19.18
C GLY A 72 2.53 -14.80 -17.77
N PHE A 73 1.44 -14.08 -17.50
CA PHE A 73 0.82 -14.09 -16.18
C PHE A 73 0.35 -15.50 -15.80
N ASP A 74 0.39 -15.79 -14.51
CA ASP A 74 -0.03 -17.06 -13.96
C ASP A 74 -1.51 -17.31 -14.27
N PRO A 75 -1.98 -18.57 -14.33
CA PRO A 75 -3.40 -18.86 -14.43
C PRO A 75 -4.19 -18.16 -13.32
N ARG A 76 -5.41 -17.65 -13.59
CA ARG A 76 -6.22 -16.89 -12.60
C ARG A 76 -6.39 -17.57 -11.23
N ARG A 77 -6.30 -18.90 -11.17
CA ARG A 77 -6.41 -19.67 -9.91
C ARG A 77 -5.13 -19.62 -9.06
N GLU A 78 -4.00 -19.35 -9.69
CA GLU A 78 -2.66 -19.23 -9.08
C GLU A 78 -2.29 -17.77 -8.83
N GLN A 79 -2.92 -16.83 -9.54
CA GLN A 79 -2.84 -15.41 -9.22
C GLN A 79 -3.38 -15.13 -7.81
N GLN A 80 -2.70 -14.26 -7.09
CA GLN A 80 -3.16 -13.82 -5.77
C GLN A 80 -3.90 -12.49 -5.90
N HIS A 81 -5.04 -12.40 -5.23
CA HIS A 81 -5.89 -11.22 -5.24
C HIS A 81 -6.45 -11.02 -3.84
N GLN A 82 -6.15 -9.87 -3.25
CA GLN A 82 -6.63 -9.50 -1.92
C GLN A 82 -7.34 -8.16 -1.97
N ILE A 83 -8.44 -8.05 -1.25
CA ILE A 83 -9.12 -6.77 -1.00
C ILE A 83 -9.10 -6.50 0.51
N PHE A 84 -8.78 -5.27 0.87
CA PHE A 84 -8.79 -4.79 2.24
C PHE A 84 -9.77 -3.61 2.35
N PRO A 85 -10.98 -3.79 2.88
CA PRO A 85 -11.65 -2.72 3.61
C PRO A 85 -10.71 -2.14 4.65
N ALA A 86 -10.46 -0.85 4.54
CA ALA A 86 -9.50 -0.12 5.36
C ALA A 86 -10.09 1.18 5.92
N ILE A 87 -9.63 1.55 7.11
CA ILE A 87 -9.92 2.83 7.75
C ILE A 87 -8.58 3.49 8.09
N ASP A 88 -8.41 4.72 7.65
CA ASP A 88 -7.30 5.59 8.02
C ASP A 88 -7.79 6.62 9.05
N LEU A 89 -7.10 6.71 10.18
CA LEU A 89 -7.37 7.66 11.24
C LEU A 89 -6.19 8.63 11.40
N ASN A 90 -6.44 9.87 11.02
CA ASN A 90 -5.56 11.02 11.21
C ASN A 90 -5.91 11.71 12.54
N VAL A 91 -5.61 11.03 13.65
CA VAL A 91 -6.06 11.43 15.00
C VAL A 91 -5.41 12.75 15.44
N SER A 92 -4.14 12.95 15.08
CA SER A 92 -3.39 14.20 15.26
C SER A 92 -2.46 14.45 14.07
N PRO A 93 -1.88 15.66 13.93
CA PRO A 93 -0.87 15.95 12.89
C PRO A 93 0.39 15.07 12.96
N GLU A 94 0.58 14.35 14.07
CA GLU A 94 1.78 13.55 14.32
C GLU A 94 1.52 12.05 14.26
N TRP A 95 0.25 11.61 14.33
CA TRP A 95 -0.11 10.21 14.46
C TRP A 95 -1.11 9.79 13.40
N GLU A 96 -0.77 8.71 12.71
CA GLU A 96 -1.56 8.10 11.66
C GLU A 96 -1.79 6.63 12.01
N PHE A 97 -3.03 6.15 11.86
CA PHE A 97 -3.38 4.75 12.05
C PHE A 97 -4.10 4.26 10.80
N ASN A 98 -3.62 3.17 10.20
CA ASN A 98 -4.32 2.46 9.14
C ASN A 98 -4.68 1.08 9.67
N PHE A 99 -5.96 0.73 9.57
CA PHE A 99 -6.46 -0.59 9.92
C PHE A 99 -7.18 -1.17 8.72
N GLY A 100 -6.91 -2.43 8.37
CA GLY A 100 -7.59 -3.10 7.27
C GLY A 100 -7.75 -4.60 7.49
N ILE A 101 -8.83 -5.15 6.92
CA ILE A 101 -9.12 -6.59 6.96
C ILE A 101 -8.99 -7.13 5.54
N GLY A 102 -7.92 -7.87 5.26
CA GLY A 102 -7.65 -8.49 3.97
C GLY A 102 -8.47 -9.75 3.77
N ILE A 103 -9.18 -9.82 2.65
CA ILE A 103 -9.95 -10.98 2.22
C ILE A 103 -9.33 -11.49 0.93
N GLY A 104 -8.85 -12.74 0.95
CA GLY A 104 -8.33 -13.41 -0.24
C GLY A 104 -9.45 -13.82 -1.19
N LEU A 105 -9.31 -13.48 -2.47
CA LEU A 105 -10.29 -13.79 -3.52
C LEU A 105 -9.97 -15.06 -4.31
N THR A 106 -8.79 -15.65 -4.09
CA THR A 106 -8.34 -16.87 -4.76
C THR A 106 -7.84 -17.89 -3.75
N GLY A 107 -7.89 -19.18 -4.10
CA GLY A 107 -7.41 -20.26 -3.24
C GLY A 107 -5.89 -20.25 -2.99
N SER A 108 -5.14 -19.42 -3.72
CA SER A 108 -3.70 -19.21 -3.51
C SER A 108 -3.40 -18.05 -2.54
N THR A 109 -4.43 -17.41 -2.01
CA THR A 109 -4.33 -16.22 -1.16
C THR A 109 -4.76 -16.58 0.26
N ASP A 110 -4.08 -16.04 1.28
CA ASP A 110 -4.53 -16.17 2.67
C ASP A 110 -5.99 -15.69 2.79
N HIS A 111 -6.86 -16.54 3.34
CA HIS A 111 -8.30 -16.27 3.32
C HIS A 111 -8.68 -15.03 4.14
N LEU A 112 -7.93 -14.74 5.21
CA LEU A 112 -8.16 -13.59 6.08
C LEU A 112 -6.83 -13.06 6.64
N ILE A 113 -6.55 -11.77 6.43
CA ILE A 113 -5.39 -11.07 6.98
C ILE A 113 -5.88 -9.88 7.78
N LEU A 114 -5.30 -9.66 8.97
CA LEU A 114 -5.48 -8.41 9.70
C LEU A 114 -4.25 -7.52 9.49
N LYS A 115 -4.47 -6.29 9.05
CA LYS A 115 -3.42 -5.28 8.83
C LYS A 115 -3.64 -4.10 9.77
N MET A 116 -2.58 -3.72 10.48
CA MET A 116 -2.55 -2.50 11.29
C MET A 116 -1.19 -1.82 11.11
N ILE A 117 -1.20 -0.55 10.71
CA ILE A 117 -0.02 0.30 10.58
C ILE A 117 -0.19 1.48 11.53
N ILE A 118 0.88 1.79 12.28
CA ILE A 118 0.95 2.96 13.16
C ILE A 118 2.12 3.81 12.68
N GLY A 119 1.81 5.01 12.22
CA GLY A 119 2.76 6.03 11.79
C GLY A 119 2.92 7.10 12.86
N ARG A 120 4.16 7.52 13.11
CA ARG A 120 4.47 8.69 13.91
C ARG A 120 5.46 9.60 13.19
N ARG A 121 5.09 10.87 13.02
CA ARG A 121 5.97 11.90 12.49
C ARG A 121 6.90 12.41 13.59
N PHE A 122 8.19 12.51 13.27
CA PHE A 122 9.19 13.11 14.15
C PHE A 122 9.80 14.34 13.46
N GLU A 123 9.72 15.49 14.12
CA GLU A 123 10.39 16.70 13.65
C GLU A 123 11.68 16.91 14.46
N PHE A 124 12.82 16.86 13.78
CA PHE A 124 14.12 17.11 14.40
C PHE A 124 14.60 18.52 14.00
N GLY A 125 14.42 19.51 14.89
CA GLY A 125 14.89 20.90 14.69
C GLY A 125 14.16 21.95 15.55
N LYS A 126 14.86 23.02 15.96
CA LYS A 126 14.31 24.07 16.84
C LYS A 126 13.12 24.79 16.19
N LYS A 127 12.01 24.91 16.94
CA LYS A 127 10.91 25.84 16.61
C LYS A 127 11.51 27.20 16.23
N LYS A 128 11.34 27.66 14.99
CA LYS A 128 11.52 29.07 14.69
C LYS A 128 10.54 29.83 15.57
N ALA A 129 11.06 30.69 16.45
CA ALA A 129 10.24 31.59 17.24
C ALA A 129 9.33 32.38 16.29
N PRO A 130 8.06 32.64 16.67
CA PRO A 130 7.18 33.48 15.86
C PRO A 130 7.86 34.84 15.69
N MET A 131 8.06 35.23 14.44
CA MET A 131 8.56 36.55 14.07
C MET A 131 7.52 37.57 14.53
N SER A 132 7.81 38.29 15.62
CA SER A 132 7.00 39.42 16.06
C SER A 132 6.94 40.46 14.94
N ALA A 133 5.74 40.76 14.45
CA ALA A 133 5.52 41.84 13.50
C ALA A 133 6.00 43.18 14.11
N PRO A 134 6.67 44.05 13.34
CA PRO A 134 7.01 45.39 13.81
C PRO A 134 5.73 46.22 14.05
N LYS A 135 5.81 47.06 15.08
CA LYS A 135 4.73 47.95 15.58
C LYS A 135 4.17 48.89 14.52
#